data_AF-A0A958K6G5-F1
#
_entry.id   AF-A0A958K6G5-F1
#
_cell.length_a   1.000
_cell.length_b   1.000
_cell.length_c   1.000
_cell.angle_alpha   90.00
_cell.angle_beta   90.00
_cell.angle_gamma   90.00
#
_symmetry.space_group_name_H-M   'P 1'
#
loop_
_entity.id
_entity.type
_entity.pdbx_description
1 polymer ?
#
loop_
_entity_poly.entity_id
_entity_poly.type
_entity_poly.pdbx_seq_one_letter_code
_entity_poly.pdbx_strand_id
1 'polypeptide(L)' 'MIDLKTGKFKPEHAGKMNFHLAAVDELLRHSDDKPSIGIILCKERNRVVAE' A
#
# COMPACT_ATOMS: atom_id res chain seq x y z
N MET A 1 1.05 -4.98 -4.40
CA MET A 1 -0.40 -4.82 -4.12
C MET A 1 -0.87 -3.45 -4.63
N ILE A 2 -2.06 -3.36 -5.24
CA ILE A 2 -2.63 -2.09 -5.71
C ILE A 2 -4.00 -1.89 -5.07
N ASP A 3 -4.20 -0.75 -4.40
CA ASP A 3 -5.48 -0.35 -3.81
C ASP A 3 -6.03 0.90 -4.50
N LEU A 4 -7.24 0.81 -5.03
CA LEU A 4 -7.91 1.87 -5.78
C LEU A 4 -8.98 2.53 -4.89
N LYS A 5 -8.88 3.86 -4.70
CA LYS A 5 -9.83 4.65 -3.92
C LYS A 5 -10.51 5.70 -4.79
N THR A 6 -11.83 5.75 -4.69
CA THR A 6 -12.68 6.68 -5.45
C THR A 6 -12.69 8.11 -4.89
N GLY A 7 -12.16 8.34 -3.69
CA GLY A 7 -12.08 9.66 -3.03
C GLY A 7 -10.66 10.02 -2.57
N LYS A 8 -10.56 11.06 -1.72
CA LYS A 8 -9.29 11.51 -1.11
C LYS A 8 -8.56 10.39 -0.36
N PHE A 9 -7.23 10.50 -0.35
CA PHE A 9 -6.41 9.73 0.55
C PHE A 9 -6.75 10.06 2.00
N LYS A 10 -6.75 9.03 2.84
CA LYS A 10 -6.82 9.14 4.29
C LYS A 10 -5.63 8.39 4.88
N PRO A 11 -5.02 8.86 5.98
CA PRO A 11 -3.90 8.17 6.64
C PRO A 11 -4.17 6.69 6.94
N GLU A 12 -5.42 6.35 7.28
CA GLU A 12 -5.85 4.95 7.50
C GLU A 12 -5.62 4.03 6.28
N HIS A 13 -5.59 4.55 5.05
CA HIS A 13 -5.34 3.74 3.86
C HIS A 13 -3.91 3.19 3.86
N ALA A 14 -2.93 3.99 4.31
CA ALA A 14 -1.54 3.53 4.46
C ALA A 14 -1.43 2.49 5.57
N GLY A 15 -2.11 2.69 6.71
CA GLY A 15 -2.15 1.71 7.79
C GLY A 15 -2.72 0.36 7.32
N LYS A 16 -3.84 0.38 6.59
CA LYS A 16 -4.42 -0.82 5.99
C LYS A 16 -3.47 -1.45 4.98
N MET A 17 -2.80 -0.67 4.13
CA MET A 17 -1.83 -1.19 3.16
C MET A 17 -0.66 -1.90 3.86
N ASN A 18 -0.08 -1.29 4.89
CA ASN A 18 1.01 -1.91 5.65
C ASN A 18 0.58 -3.24 6.30
N PHE A 19 -0.64 -3.31 6.85
CA PHE A 19 -1.17 -4.55 7.39
C PHE A 19 -1.27 -5.66 6.33
N HIS A 20 -1.75 -5.33 5.12
CA HIS A 20 -1.82 -6.31 4.03
C HIS A 20 -0.43 -6.71 3.53
N LEU A 21 0.52 -5.77 3.41
CA LEU A 21 1.89 -6.08 3.00
C LEU A 21 2.56 -7.01 4.00
N ALA A 22 2.40 -6.77 5.31
CA ALA A 22 2.94 -7.66 6.34
C ALA A 22 2.37 -9.08 6.22
N ALA A 23 1.06 -9.22 6.04
CA ALA A 23 0.42 -10.53 5.84
C ALA A 23 0.89 -11.22 4.56
N VAL A 24 1.07 -10.47 3.46
CA VAL A 24 1.59 -11.02 2.19
C VAL A 24 3.05 -11.46 2.36
N ASP A 25 3.86 -10.64 3.02
CA ASP A 25 5.28 -10.95 3.24
C ASP A 25 5.47 -12.16 4.17
N GLU A 26 4.54 -12.41 5.09
CA GLU A 26 4.54 -13.58 5.98
C GLU A 26 4.03 -14.84 5.28
N LEU A 27 2.94 -14.72 4.52
CA LEU A 27 2.21 -15.89 4.01
C LEU A 27 2.65 -16.34 2.61
N LEU A 28 3.19 -15.43 1.79
CA LEU A 28 3.37 -15.67 0.35
C LEU A 28 4.80 -15.40 -0.13
N ARG A 29 5.67 -14.83 0.70
CA ARG A 29 7.03 -14.45 0.30
C ARG A 29 7.96 -15.66 0.27
N HIS A 30 8.66 -15.82 -0.83
CA HIS A 30 9.72 -16.82 -1.01
C HIS A 30 11.08 -16.20 -0.68
N SER A 31 12.09 -17.05 -0.51
CA SER A 31 13.44 -16.64 -0.10
C SER A 31 14.11 -15.63 -1.04
N ASP A 32 13.75 -15.67 -2.33
CA ASP A 32 14.35 -14.83 -3.38
C ASP A 32 13.48 -13.60 -3.73
N ASP A 33 12.33 -13.44 -3.08
CA ASP A 33 11.42 -12.33 -3.35
C ASP A 33 11.95 -11.01 -2.76
N LYS A 34 11.80 -9.95 -3.53
CA LYS A 34 12.05 -8.57 -3.08
C LYS A 34 10.92 -8.11 -2.14
N PRO A 35 11.14 -7.06 -1.33
CA PRO A 35 10.09 -6.50 -0.48
C PRO A 35 8.81 -6.18 -1.26
N SER A 36 7.65 -6.53 -0.71
CA SER A 36 6.37 -6.25 -1.33
C SER A 36 6.12 -4.75 -1.40
N ILE A 37 5.72 -4.27 -2.58
CA ILE A 37 5.40 -2.85 -2.81
C ILE A 37 3.89 -2.64 -2.81
N GLY A 38 3.44 -1.69 -2.00
CA GLY A 38 2.05 -1.23 -1.96
C GLY A 38 1.86 0.09 -2.70
N ILE A 39 0.89 0.15 -3.61
CA ILE A 39 0.51 1.37 -4.33
C ILE A 39 -0.93 1.71 -3.97
N ILE A 40 -1.17 2.94 -3.53
CA ILE A 40 -2.51 3.48 -3.27
C ILE A 40 -2.79 4.55 -4.32
N LEU A 41 -3.79 4.32 -5.17
CA LEU A 41 -4.24 5.30 -6.16
C LEU A 41 -5.57 5.89 -5.73
N CYS A 42 -5.56 7.20 -5.45
CA CYS A 42 -6.75 7.97 -5.13
C CYS A 42 -7.18 8.81 -6.33
N LYS A 43 -8.49 8.86 -6.61
CA LYS A 43 -9.05 9.70 -7.68
C LYS A 43 -8.71 11.18 -7.51
N GLU A 44 -8.63 11.64 -6.27
CA GLU A 44 -8.29 13.03 -5.95
C GLU A 44 -6.78 13.16 -5.71
N ARG A 45 -6.18 14.21 -6.28
CA ARG A 45 -4.76 14.52 -6.05
C ARG A 45 -4.55 14.76 -4.55
N ASN A 46 -3.71 13.93 -3.96
CA ASN A 46 -3.19 14.17 -2.63
C ASN A 46 -1.82 14.83 -2.75
N ARG A 47 -1.63 16.03 -2.17
CA ARG A 47 -0.31 16.65 -2.02
C ARG A 47 0.38 16.01 -0.81
N VAL A 48 0.78 14.75 -0.92
CA VAL A 48 1.70 14.15 0.04
C VAL A 48 3.06 14.12 -0.63
N VAL A 49 3.98 14.92 -0.08
CA VAL A 49 5.40 14.83 -0.37
C VAL A 49 5.87 13.55 0.31
N ALA A 50 6.39 12.61 -0.46
CA ALA A 50 7.14 11.47 0.06
C ALA A 50 8.62 11.87 0.02
N GLU A 51 9.26 11.90 1.20
CA GLU A 51 10.73 11.89 1.33
C GLU A 51 11.26 10.46 1.22
#